data_AF-A0A354FFD9-F1
#
_entry.id   AF-A0A354FFD9-F1
#
_cell.length_a   1.000
_cell.length_b   1.000
_cell.length_c   1.000
_cell.angle_alpha   90.00
_cell.angle_beta   90.00
_cell.angle_gamma   90.00
#
_symmetry.space_group_name_H-M   'P 1'
#
loop_
_entity.id
_entity.type
_entity.pdbx_description
1 polymer ?
#
loop_
_entity_poly.entity_id
_entity_poly.type
_entity_poly.pdbx_seq_one_letter_code
_entity_poly.pdbx_strand_id
1 'polypeptide(L)' 'MATLEDIANAVIKGNVGKTKELTQELIDEKEVAPLDIINNGLIAGMNVVGVRFKNNEMFVPEVMVA' A
#
# COMPACT_ATOMS: atom_id res chain seq x y z
N MET A 1 6.09 -3.34 -14.86
CA MET A 1 5.83 -1.97 -14.42
C MET A 1 4.93 -2.09 -13.22
N ALA A 2 5.53 -1.98 -12.04
CA ALA A 2 4.78 -1.73 -10.83
C ALA A 2 3.93 -0.47 -11.00
N THR A 3 2.73 -0.46 -10.43
CA THR A 3 1.88 0.74 -10.41
C THR A 3 1.58 1.17 -8.98
N LEU A 4 1.12 2.42 -8.83
CA LEU A 4 0.64 2.93 -7.54
C LEU A 4 -0.54 2.10 -7.00
N GLU A 5 -1.39 1.57 -7.88
CA GLU A 5 -2.47 0.66 -7.50
C GLU A 5 -1.95 -0.68 -6.97
N ASP A 6 -0.85 -1.21 -7.52
CA ASP A 6 -0.26 -2.46 -7.03
C ASP A 6 0.26 -2.30 -5.59
N ILE A 7 0.87 -1.15 -5.29
CA ILE A 7 1.29 -0.79 -3.93
C ILE A 7 0.08 -0.70 -3.00
N ALA A 8 -0.97 0.03 -3.40
CA ALA A 8 -2.18 0.17 -2.61
C ALA A 8 -2.81 -1.20 -2.31
N ASN A 9 -2.88 -2.08 -3.31
CA ASN A 9 -3.37 -3.44 -3.16
C ASN A 9 -2.50 -4.30 -2.24
N ALA A 10 -1.18 -4.17 -2.33
CA ALA A 10 -0.25 -4.87 -1.44
C ALA A 10 -0.42 -4.42 0.03
N VAL A 11 -0.63 -3.13 0.26
CA VAL A 11 -0.98 -2.57 1.57
C VAL A 11 -2.30 -3.11 2.09
N ILE A 12 -3.36 -3.13 1.27
CA ILE A 12 -4.68 -3.66 1.65
C ILE A 12 -4.63 -5.14 2.04
N LYS A 13 -3.73 -5.90 1.39
CA LYS A 13 -3.51 -7.33 1.67
C LYS A 13 -2.56 -7.58 2.84
N GLY A 14 -2.00 -6.53 3.46
CA GLY A 14 -1.01 -6.67 4.54
C GLY A 14 0.32 -7.29 4.10
N ASN A 15 0.65 -7.27 2.80
CA ASN A 15 1.85 -7.92 2.28
C ASN A 15 3.05 -6.95 2.29
N VAL A 16 3.72 -6.84 3.43
CA VAL A 16 4.88 -5.97 3.63
C VAL A 16 6.01 -6.25 2.63
N GLY A 17 6.27 -7.53 2.34
CA GLY A 17 7.33 -7.92 1.39
C GLY A 17 7.07 -7.38 -0.01
N LYS A 18 5.84 -7.57 -0.51
CA LYS A 18 5.46 -7.10 -1.85
C LYS A 18 5.37 -5.58 -1.92
N THR A 19 4.85 -4.92 -0.88
CA THR A 19 4.81 -3.46 -0.80
C THR A 19 6.21 -2.86 -0.91
N LYS A 20 7.21 -3.45 -0.22
CA LYS A 20 8.60 -3.00 -0.28
C LYS A 20 9.21 -3.18 -1.68
N GLU A 21 9.00 -4.35 -2.28
CA GLU A 21 9.49 -4.66 -3.64
C GLU A 21 8.94 -3.67 -4.67
N LEU A 22 7.62 -3.46 -4.69
CA LEU A 22 6.96 -2.54 -5.63
C LEU A 22 7.35 -1.07 -5.39
N THR A 23 7.50 -0.68 -4.13
CA THR A 23 7.98 0.68 -3.78
C THR A 23 9.39 0.90 -4.31
N GLN A 24 10.28 -0.09 -4.17
CA GLN A 24 11.65 0.00 -4.67
C GLN A 24 11.68 0.03 -6.20
N GLU A 25 10.88 -0.81 -6.87
CA GLU A 25 10.77 -0.82 -8.34
C GLU A 25 10.37 0.57 -8.86
N LEU A 26 9.35 1.21 -8.29
CA LEU A 26 8.93 2.56 -8.69
C LEU A 26 9.99 3.64 -8.43
N ILE A 27 10.75 3.52 -7.34
CA ILE A 27 11.86 4.44 -7.03
C ILE A 27 12.99 4.26 -8.06
N ASP A 28 13.30 3.01 -8.42
CA ASP A 28 14.37 2.67 -9.34
C ASP A 28 14.04 3.07 -10.78
N GLU A 29 12.77 2.95 -11.18
CA GLU A 29 12.26 3.40 -12.47
C GLU A 29 12.30 4.93 -12.62
N LYS A 30 12.26 5.69 -11.51
CA LYS A 30 12.32 7.17 -11.46
C LYS A 30 11.24 7.91 -12.26
N GLU A 31 10.22 7.22 -12.74
CA GLU A 31 9.09 7.82 -13.47
C GLU A 31 8.08 8.49 -12.54
N VAL A 32 8.04 8.05 -11.27
CA VAL A 32 7.08 8.52 -10.27
C VAL A 32 7.83 9.24 -9.14
N ALA A 33 7.33 10.40 -8.73
CA ALA A 33 7.93 11.11 -7.61
C ALA A 33 7.74 10.31 -6.31
N PRO A 34 8.75 10.22 -5.43
CA PRO A 34 8.62 9.50 -4.15
C PRO A 34 7.43 9.93 -3.31
N LEU A 35 7.06 11.21 -3.41
CA LEU A 35 5.89 11.76 -2.72
C LEU A 35 4.57 11.20 -3.26
N ASP A 36 4.48 10.94 -4.57
CA ASP A 36 3.31 10.32 -5.19
C ASP A 36 3.19 8.85 -4.80
N ILE A 37 4.31 8.13 -4.64
CA ILE A 37 4.31 6.74 -4.13
C ILE A 37 3.71 6.69 -2.72
N ILE A 38 4.04 7.67 -1.87
CA ILE A 38 3.49 7.77 -0.52
C ILE A 38 2.00 8.11 -0.57
N ASN A 39 1.62 9.19 -1.25
CA ASN A 39 0.24 9.69 -1.22
C ASN A 39 -0.74 8.79 -2.00
N ASN A 40 -0.36 8.37 -3.19
CA ASN A 40 -1.23 7.67 -4.13
C ASN A 40 -1.04 6.14 -4.10
N GLY A 41 0.04 5.64 -3.49
CA GLY A 41 0.24 4.21 -3.26
C GLY A 41 -0.08 3.82 -1.81
N LEU A 42 0.81 4.19 -0.88
CA LEU A 42 0.76 3.75 0.52
C LEU A 42 -0.47 4.30 1.27
N ILE A 43 -0.69 5.60 1.22
CA ILE A 43 -1.81 6.26 1.91
C ILE A 43 -3.14 5.88 1.24
N ALA A 44 -3.18 5.77 -0.09
CA ALA A 44 -4.37 5.31 -0.80
C ALA A 44 -4.79 3.90 -0.35
N GLY A 45 -3.84 2.97 -0.20
CA GLY A 45 -4.11 1.65 0.38
C GLY A 45 -4.63 1.73 1.81
N MET A 46 -4.03 2.57 2.65
CA MET A 46 -4.45 2.75 4.04
C MET A 46 -5.86 3.35 4.18
N ASN A 47 -6.28 4.23 3.27
CA ASN A 47 -7.64 4.76 3.24
C ASN A 47 -8.67 3.64 3.04
N VAL A 48 -8.38 2.68 2.15
CA VAL A 48 -9.26 1.51 1.93
C VAL A 48 -9.29 0.62 3.17
N VAL A 49 -8.14 0.37 3.79
CA VAL A 49 -8.05 -0.37 5.06
C VAL A 49 -8.90 0.31 6.14
N GLY A 50 -8.81 1.63 6.29
CA GLY A 50 -9.59 2.40 7.26
C GLY A 50 -11.10 2.31 7.04
N VAL A 51 -11.55 2.34 5.78
CA VAL A 51 -12.97 2.15 5.43
C VAL A 51 -13.43 0.73 5.77
N ARG A 52 -12.66 -0.29 5.40
CA ARG A 52 -12.96 -1.70 5.70
C ARG A 52 -12.97 -1.96 7.20
N PHE A 53 -12.02 -1.38 7.94
CA PHE A 53 -11.96 -1.44 9.39
C PHE A 53 -13.22 -0.83 10.02
N LYS A 54 -13.66 0.34 9.55
CA LYS A 54 -14.91 0.97 10.01
C LYS A 54 -16.16 0.14 9.69
N ASN A 55 -16.14 -0.62 8.60
CA ASN A 55 -17.23 -1.49 8.19
C ASN A 55 -17.22 -2.88 8.86
N ASN A 56 -16.33 -3.13 9.83
CA ASN A 56 -16.10 -4.45 10.45
C ASN A 56 -15.67 -5.54 9.44
N GLU A 57 -15.06 -5.15 8.32
CA GLU A 57 -14.56 -6.07 7.27
C GLU A 57 -13.06 -6.40 7.46
N MET A 58 -12.37 -5.73 8.38
CA MET A 58 -10.96 -5.94 8.68
C MET A 58 -10.71 -5.63 10.17
N PHE A 59 -9.88 -6.42 10.84
CA PHE A 59 -9.62 -6.27 12.29
C PHE A 59 -8.18 -5.81 12.57
N VAL A 60 -7.97 -5.15 13.71
CA VAL A 60 -6.65 -4.64 14.14
C VAL A 60 -5.51 -5.67 14.02
N PRO A 61 -5.69 -6.96 14.36
CA PRO A 61 -4.63 -7.96 14.21
C PRO A 61 -4.15 -8.17 12.76
N GLU A 62 -5.03 -7.96 11.77
CA GLU A 62 -4.72 -8.07 10.35
C GLU A 62 -4.00 -6.83 9.81
N VAL A 63 -4.14 -5.70 10.51
CA VAL A 63 -3.48 -4.41 10.19
C VAL A 63 -2.11 -4.31 10.89
N MET A 64 -1.97 -4.93 12.06
CA MET A 64 -0.75 -4.90 12.89
C MET A 64 0.20 -6.07 12.62
N VAL A 65 0.34 -6.52 11.36
CA VAL A 65 1.27 -7.60 11.03
C VAL A 65 2.69 -7.21 11.49
N ALA A 66 3.24 -8.04 12.39
CA ALA A 66 4.54 -7.86 13.04
C ALA A 66 5.74 -8.06 12.10
#